data_AF-A0A397TJU3-F1
#
_entry.id   AF-A0A397TJU3-F1
#
_cell.length_a   1.000
_cell.length_b   1.000
_cell.length_c   1.000
_cell.angle_alpha   90.00
_cell.angle_beta   90.00
_cell.angle_gamma   90.00
#
_symmetry.space_group_name_H-M   'P 1'
#
loop_
_entity.id
_entity.type
_entity.pdbx_description
1 polymer ?
#
loop_
_entity_poly.entity_id
_entity_poly.type
_entity_poly.pdbx_seq_one_letter_code
_entity_poly.pdbx_strand_id
1 'polypeptide(L)'
;MNKFFSIIFIFILFTTSSSNLIPRQTNNFQVCDSGKTYPVTITKLTFTPNPIVVGQVLALELAGTTQVQIQQNTILQIQGIIFVPVFTYKVDFCNEVLGLNVPAGSQLCPIPAGNFDYNISVVIPNDPALKSLNGLRVRNTLLNPDGTELICLEGPVQIS
;
A
#
# COMPACT_ATOMS: atom_id res chain seq x y z
N MET A 1 -0.22 -20.67 -63.47
CA MET A 1 0.88 -20.59 -62.50
C MET A 1 0.79 -19.25 -61.79
N ASN A 2 0.75 -19.26 -60.46
CA ASN A 2 0.80 -18.14 -59.51
C ASN A 2 -0.45 -17.24 -59.39
N LYS A 3 -0.86 -16.78 -58.20
CA LYS A 3 -0.53 -17.06 -56.80
C LYS A 3 -1.67 -16.41 -56.01
N PHE A 4 -2.40 -17.17 -55.20
CA PHE A 4 -3.28 -16.63 -54.16
C PHE A 4 -2.42 -15.78 -53.21
N PHE A 5 -2.62 -14.46 -53.19
CA PHE A 5 -2.07 -13.62 -52.13
C PHE A 5 -3.22 -13.21 -51.21
N SER A 6 -3.35 -13.98 -50.14
CA SER A 6 -4.25 -13.77 -49.03
C SER A 6 -3.87 -12.47 -48.33
N ILE A 7 -4.77 -11.48 -48.33
CA ILE A 7 -4.56 -10.21 -47.62
C ILE A 7 -4.65 -10.48 -46.11
N ILE A 8 -3.62 -10.02 -45.44
CA ILE A 8 -3.24 -10.32 -44.05
C ILE A 8 -4.19 -9.61 -43.08
N PHE A 9 -4.63 -10.37 -42.09
CA PHE A 9 -5.39 -9.97 -40.92
C PHE A 9 -4.51 -9.09 -40.01
N ILE A 10 -4.83 -7.81 -39.84
CA ILE A 10 -4.13 -6.93 -38.89
C ILE A 10 -5.13 -6.51 -37.82
N PHE A 11 -5.26 -7.33 -36.78
CA PHE A 11 -5.88 -6.93 -35.52
C PHE A 11 -4.89 -6.03 -34.79
N ILE A 12 -5.12 -4.71 -34.86
CA ILE A 12 -4.39 -3.74 -34.05
C ILE A 12 -4.97 -3.85 -32.63
N LEU A 13 -4.37 -4.71 -31.81
CA LEU A 13 -4.55 -4.68 -30.37
C LEU A 13 -3.87 -3.41 -29.86
N PHE A 14 -4.65 -2.36 -29.64
CA PHE A 14 -4.22 -1.24 -28.81
C PHE A 14 -4.10 -1.75 -27.37
N THR A 15 -2.95 -2.33 -27.03
CA THR A 15 -2.58 -2.54 -25.63
C THR A 15 -2.23 -1.18 -25.07
N THR A 16 -3.20 -0.49 -24.46
CA THR A 16 -2.92 0.64 -23.59
C THR A 16 -2.21 0.08 -22.37
N SER A 17 -0.88 -0.01 -22.43
CA SER A 17 -0.03 -0.21 -21.27
C SER A 17 -0.14 1.04 -20.42
N SER A 18 -1.14 1.06 -19.53
CA SER A 18 -1.19 1.98 -18.40
C SER A 18 -0.03 1.60 -17.50
N SER A 19 1.14 2.16 -17.79
CA SER A 19 2.26 2.16 -16.86
C SER A 19 1.75 2.82 -15.58
N ASN A 20 1.53 2.01 -14.54
CA ASN A 20 1.29 2.46 -13.17
C ASN A 20 2.57 3.16 -12.68
N LEU A 21 2.82 4.37 -13.20
CA LEU A 21 3.91 5.21 -12.76
C LEU A 21 3.53 5.73 -11.38
N ILE A 22 4.11 5.10 -10.36
CA ILE A 22 4.08 5.60 -8.99
C ILE A 22 4.77 6.97 -9.01
N PRO A 23 4.12 8.04 -8.55
CA PRO A 23 4.78 9.32 -8.37
C PRO A 23 6.00 9.12 -7.46
N ARG A 24 7.13 9.74 -7.82
CA ARG A 24 8.46 9.67 -7.15
C ARG A 24 8.47 10.04 -5.65
N GLN A 25 7.31 10.29 -5.03
CA GLN A 25 7.13 10.76 -3.66
C GLN A 25 6.88 9.66 -2.61
N THR A 26 6.85 8.38 -2.99
CA THR A 26 6.91 7.28 -2.01
C THR A 26 8.37 7.06 -1.65
N ASN A 27 8.84 7.62 -0.53
CA ASN A 27 10.21 7.43 -0.04
C ASN A 27 10.52 5.92 0.06
N ASN A 28 11.25 5.37 -0.91
CA ASN A 28 11.75 3.99 -1.03
C ASN A 28 10.71 2.85 -1.10
N PHE A 29 9.41 3.14 -1.11
CA PHE A 29 8.36 2.14 -1.32
C PHE A 29 7.95 2.08 -2.79
N GLN A 30 7.76 0.87 -3.30
CA GLN A 30 7.29 0.59 -4.65
C GLN A 30 6.15 -0.44 -4.61
N VAL A 31 5.32 -0.52 -5.65
CA VAL A 31 4.31 -1.58 -5.72
C VAL A 31 4.98 -2.95 -5.79
N CYS A 32 4.42 -3.94 -5.11
CA CYS A 32 5.03 -5.27 -5.00
C CYS A 32 5.10 -6.00 -6.35
N ASP A 33 4.03 -5.94 -7.14
CA ASP A 33 3.94 -6.52 -8.47
C ASP A 33 3.62 -5.41 -9.48
N SER A 34 4.60 -5.07 -10.32
CA SER A 34 4.46 -4.03 -11.33
C SER A 34 3.54 -4.41 -12.50
N GLY A 35 3.26 -5.71 -12.68
CA GLY A 35 2.33 -6.22 -13.70
C GLY A 35 0.89 -6.31 -13.22
N LYS A 36 0.65 -6.20 -11.91
CA LYS A 36 -0.69 -6.26 -11.31
C LYS A 36 -1.31 -4.85 -11.25
N THR A 37 -2.57 -4.76 -11.66
CA THR A 37 -3.38 -3.56 -11.43
C THR A 37 -4.01 -3.63 -10.06
N TYR A 38 -3.79 -2.58 -9.28
CA TYR A 38 -4.35 -2.41 -7.95
C TYR A 38 -5.49 -1.39 -7.98
N PRO A 39 -6.63 -1.64 -7.30
CA PRO A 39 -7.72 -0.67 -7.25
C PRO A 39 -7.37 0.57 -6.40
N VAL A 40 -6.37 0.50 -5.52
CA VAL A 40 -5.83 1.65 -4.79
C VAL A 40 -4.50 2.09 -5.39
N THR A 41 -4.33 3.39 -5.58
CA THR A 41 -3.07 4.04 -5.96
C THR A 41 -2.67 5.02 -4.88
N ILE A 42 -1.45 4.88 -4.34
CA ILE A 42 -0.88 5.81 -3.37
C ILE A 42 -0.05 6.86 -4.11
N THR A 43 -0.41 8.12 -3.92
CA THR A 43 0.28 9.27 -4.52
C THR A 43 1.24 9.93 -3.54
N LYS A 44 0.99 9.77 -2.23
CA LYS A 44 1.84 10.29 -1.15
C LYS A 44 1.89 9.30 0.00
N LEU A 45 3.10 8.94 0.41
CA LEU A 45 3.37 8.19 1.64
C LEU A 45 4.67 8.72 2.24
N THR A 46 4.53 9.53 3.29
CA THR A 46 5.67 10.06 4.04
C THR A 46 5.45 9.80 5.52
N PHE A 47 6.55 9.59 6.26
CA PHE A 47 6.49 9.37 7.69
C PHE A 47 7.65 10.06 8.41
N THR A 48 7.39 10.54 9.63
CA THR A 48 8.36 11.20 10.51
C THR A 48 8.15 10.73 11.95
N PRO A 49 9.20 10.36 12.70
CA PRO A 49 10.61 10.35 12.30
C PRO A 49 10.97 9.22 11.31
N ASN A 50 12.03 9.43 10.54
CA ASN A 50 12.69 8.42 9.71
C ASN A 50 14.20 8.48 10.00
N PRO A 51 14.82 7.48 10.67
CA PRO A 51 14.26 6.18 11.04
C PRO A 51 13.10 6.25 12.03
N ILE A 52 12.23 5.24 12.00
CA ILE A 52 11.10 5.08 12.93
C ILE A 52 11.65 4.80 14.33
N VAL A 53 11.19 5.53 15.34
CA VAL A 53 11.66 5.36 16.72
C VAL A 53 10.62 4.60 17.54
N VAL A 54 11.00 3.47 18.14
CA VAL A 54 10.08 2.70 18.99
C VAL A 54 9.64 3.50 20.23
N GLY A 55 8.39 3.33 20.65
CA GLY A 55 7.82 4.09 21.77
C GLY A 55 7.49 5.56 21.46
N GLN A 56 7.76 6.05 20.24
CA GLN A 56 7.42 7.41 19.82
C GLN A 56 6.21 7.43 18.88
N VAL A 57 5.64 8.63 18.70
CA VAL A 57 4.61 8.88 17.70
C VAL A 57 5.25 8.93 16.32
N LEU A 58 4.71 8.15 15.39
CA LEU A 58 4.98 8.23 13.97
C LEU A 58 3.88 9.06 13.30
N ALA A 59 4.24 10.21 12.76
CA ALA A 59 3.37 11.02 11.92
C ALA A 59 3.47 10.48 10.48
N LEU A 60 2.34 10.11 9.90
CA LEU A 60 2.15 9.54 8.57
C LEU A 60 1.28 10.50 7.74
N GLU A 61 1.74 10.85 6.55
CA GLU A 61 0.91 11.53 5.56
C GLU A 61 0.64 10.54 4.42
N LEU A 62 -0.64 10.21 4.24
CA LEU A 62 -1.11 9.18 3.33
C LEU A 62 -2.17 9.77 2.41
N ALA A 63 -1.84 9.89 1.12
CA ALA A 63 -2.80 10.33 0.11
C ALA A 63 -2.80 9.41 -1.11
N GLY A 64 -3.95 9.31 -1.75
CA GLY A 64 -4.14 8.43 -2.88
C GLY A 64 -5.51 8.52 -3.51
N THR A 65 -5.78 7.56 -4.38
CA THR A 65 -7.08 7.37 -5.02
C THR A 65 -7.46 5.89 -4.98
N THR A 66 -8.74 5.60 -4.84
CA THR A 66 -9.26 4.24 -4.83
C THR A 66 -10.46 4.10 -5.77
N GLN A 67 -10.45 3.05 -6.58
CA GLN A 67 -11.52 2.71 -7.52
C GLN A 67 -12.66 1.93 -6.85
N VAL A 68 -12.40 1.38 -5.67
CA VAL A 68 -13.35 0.59 -4.87
C VAL A 68 -13.41 1.13 -3.45
N GLN A 69 -14.46 0.78 -2.70
CA GLN A 69 -14.54 1.15 -1.30
C GLN A 69 -13.49 0.36 -0.48
N ILE A 70 -12.73 1.08 0.36
CA ILE A 70 -11.95 0.47 1.43
C ILE A 70 -12.92 0.24 2.58
N GLN A 71 -13.22 -1.03 2.85
CA GLN A 71 -14.31 -1.42 3.72
C GLN A 71 -13.93 -1.27 5.20
N GLN A 72 -14.94 -1.23 6.06
CA GLN A 72 -14.72 -1.39 7.49
C GLN A 72 -14.03 -2.74 7.77
N ASN A 73 -13.13 -2.78 8.74
CA ASN A 73 -12.30 -3.95 9.09
C ASN A 73 -11.30 -4.37 8.00
N THR A 74 -10.94 -3.46 7.09
CA THR A 74 -9.79 -3.65 6.19
C THR A 74 -8.54 -3.93 7.02
N ILE A 75 -7.78 -4.93 6.62
CA ILE A 75 -6.54 -5.34 7.29
C ILE A 75 -5.33 -4.80 6.55
N LEU A 76 -4.44 -4.14 7.28
CA LEU A 76 -3.07 -3.90 6.86
C LEU A 76 -2.20 -5.08 7.30
N GLN A 77 -1.76 -5.87 6.33
CA GLN A 77 -0.81 -6.95 6.56
C GLN A 77 0.62 -6.44 6.33
N ILE A 78 1.47 -6.58 7.35
CA ILE A 78 2.87 -6.13 7.34
C ILE A 78 3.78 -7.36 7.44
N GLN A 79 4.64 -7.56 6.46
CA GLN A 79 5.52 -8.73 6.38
C GLN A 79 6.98 -8.30 6.20
N GLY A 80 7.89 -8.83 7.00
CA GLY A 80 9.32 -8.68 6.75
C GLY A 80 9.81 -9.70 5.74
N ILE A 81 10.50 -9.24 4.70
CA ILE A 81 10.97 -10.05 3.59
C ILE A 81 12.50 -10.10 3.60
N ILE A 82 13.05 -11.31 3.57
CA ILE A 82 14.45 -11.56 3.19
C ILE A 82 14.44 -12.38 1.89
N PHE A 83 14.14 -13.68 2.01
CA PHE A 83 13.82 -14.58 0.88
C PHE A 83 12.37 -15.07 0.94
N VAL A 84 11.90 -15.31 2.17
CA VAL A 84 10.52 -15.63 2.53
C VAL A 84 10.05 -14.66 3.62
N PRO A 85 8.73 -14.54 3.86
CA PRO A 85 8.23 -13.78 5.01
C PRO A 85 8.80 -14.34 6.32
N VAL A 86 9.55 -13.53 7.06
CA VAL A 86 10.13 -13.92 8.37
C VAL A 86 9.21 -13.57 9.54
N PHE A 87 8.30 -12.63 9.33
CA PHE A 87 7.18 -12.34 10.23
C PHE A 87 5.97 -11.88 9.43
N THR A 88 4.80 -11.90 10.05
CA THR A 88 3.57 -11.30 9.50
C THR A 88 2.75 -10.73 10.65
N TYR A 89 2.51 -9.43 10.62
CA TYR A 89 1.58 -8.74 11.50
C TYR A 89 0.33 -8.36 10.71
N LYS A 90 -0.83 -8.40 11.38
CA LYS A 90 -2.10 -7.94 10.84
C LYS A 90 -2.62 -6.87 11.78
N VAL A 91 -2.90 -5.71 11.22
CA VAL A 91 -3.39 -4.54 11.93
C VAL A 91 -4.73 -4.17 11.32
N ASP A 92 -5.73 -3.85 12.14
CA ASP A 92 -6.97 -3.26 11.62
C ASP A 92 -6.68 -1.85 11.10
N PHE A 93 -6.67 -1.68 9.79
CA PHE A 93 -6.33 -0.41 9.17
C PHE A 93 -7.31 0.70 9.56
N CYS A 94 -8.60 0.36 9.67
CA CYS A 94 -9.63 1.34 9.96
C CYS A 94 -9.60 1.77 11.44
N ASN A 95 -9.42 0.83 12.36
CA ASN A 95 -9.52 1.09 13.79
C ASN A 95 -8.18 1.48 14.42
N GLU A 96 -7.08 0.83 14.03
CA GLU A 96 -5.78 1.02 14.68
C GLU A 96 -4.88 2.02 13.94
N VAL A 97 -5.04 2.19 12.62
CA VAL A 97 -4.28 3.18 11.85
C VAL A 97 -5.07 4.47 11.73
N LEU A 98 -6.25 4.43 11.10
CA LEU A 98 -7.06 5.63 10.88
C LEU A 98 -7.79 6.09 12.14
N GLY A 99 -8.33 5.15 12.93
CA GLY A 99 -9.20 5.42 14.07
C GLY A 99 -8.58 6.27 15.18
N LEU A 100 -7.25 6.24 15.33
CA LEU A 100 -6.53 7.04 16.34
C LEU A 100 -6.59 8.55 16.09
N ASN A 101 -6.96 8.99 14.89
CA ASN A 101 -6.91 10.40 14.47
C ASN A 101 -8.29 11.02 14.28
N VAL A 102 -9.34 10.33 14.74
CA VAL A 102 -10.72 10.72 14.48
C VAL A 102 -11.37 11.23 15.77
N PRO A 103 -11.99 12.43 15.75
CA PRO A 103 -12.80 12.89 16.86
C PRO A 103 -13.93 11.91 17.18
N ALA A 104 -14.29 11.81 18.47
CA ALA A 104 -15.41 10.96 18.90
C ALA A 104 -16.68 11.27 18.10
N GLY A 105 -17.28 10.24 17.48
CA GLY A 105 -18.48 10.36 16.66
C GLY A 105 -18.24 10.61 15.16
N SER A 106 -16.98 10.65 14.71
CA SER A 106 -16.62 10.62 13.29
C SER A 106 -15.91 9.30 12.95
N GLN A 107 -15.88 8.92 11.68
CA GLN A 107 -15.20 7.72 11.20
C GLN A 107 -14.59 7.99 9.83
N LEU A 108 -13.33 7.57 9.63
CA LEU A 108 -12.64 7.68 8.33
C LEU A 108 -12.90 6.47 7.43
N CYS A 109 -13.28 5.34 8.01
CA CYS A 109 -13.75 4.17 7.28
C CYS A 109 -15.29 4.06 7.35
N PRO A 110 -15.95 3.42 6.37
CA PRO A 110 -15.36 2.97 5.11
C PRO A 110 -14.93 4.16 4.24
N ILE A 111 -13.81 4.01 3.51
CA ILE A 111 -13.34 5.06 2.57
C ILE A 111 -14.03 4.83 1.23
N PRO A 112 -14.87 5.76 0.74
CA PRO A 112 -15.53 5.60 -0.54
C PRO A 112 -14.54 5.64 -1.71
N ALA A 113 -14.98 5.15 -2.87
CA ALA A 113 -14.23 5.34 -4.12
C ALA A 113 -14.00 6.84 -4.39
N GLY A 114 -12.79 7.18 -4.83
CA GLY A 114 -12.35 8.56 -5.03
C GLY A 114 -10.99 8.84 -4.37
N ASN A 115 -10.71 10.12 -4.17
CA ASN A 115 -9.46 10.57 -3.59
C ASN A 115 -9.54 10.62 -2.06
N PHE A 116 -8.43 10.33 -1.39
CA PHE A 116 -8.27 10.47 0.05
C PHE A 116 -6.93 11.12 0.37
N ASP A 117 -6.89 11.85 1.48
CA ASP A 117 -5.70 12.52 2.01
C ASP A 117 -5.82 12.60 3.54
N TYR A 118 -4.92 11.92 4.24
CA TYR A 118 -4.95 11.75 5.68
C TYR A 118 -3.59 12.08 6.30
N ASN A 119 -3.64 12.83 7.39
CA ASN A 119 -2.53 12.99 8.33
C ASN A 119 -2.86 12.17 9.58
N ILE A 120 -2.00 11.19 9.87
CA ILE A 120 -2.24 10.13 10.82
C ILE A 120 -1.08 10.12 11.82
N SER A 121 -1.38 10.13 13.11
CA SER A 121 -0.42 9.87 14.17
C SER A 121 -0.65 8.46 14.73
N VAL A 122 0.39 7.63 14.75
CA VAL A 122 0.35 6.28 15.34
C VAL A 122 1.44 6.18 16.40
N VAL A 123 1.11 5.67 17.58
CA VAL A 123 2.13 5.38 18.60
C VAL A 123 2.78 4.05 18.26
N ILE A 124 4.09 4.05 18.00
CA ILE A 124 4.84 2.82 17.77
C ILE A 124 5.05 2.13 19.13
N PRO A 125 4.64 0.86 19.30
CA PRO A 125 4.86 0.14 20.54
C PRO A 125 6.34 0.11 20.92
N ASN A 126 6.64 0.23 22.21
CA ASN A 126 8.01 0.03 22.72
C ASN A 126 8.30 -1.48 22.88
N ASP A 127 8.25 -2.21 21.76
CA ASP A 127 8.50 -3.64 21.69
C ASP A 127 9.91 -3.92 21.16
N PRO A 128 10.79 -4.59 21.94
CA PRO A 128 12.12 -4.99 21.49
C PRO A 128 12.12 -5.82 20.19
N ALA A 129 11.05 -6.56 19.91
CA ALA A 129 10.91 -7.32 18.67
C ALA A 129 10.89 -6.41 17.43
N LEU A 130 10.38 -5.18 17.53
CA LEU A 130 10.37 -4.24 16.41
C LEU A 130 11.78 -3.81 16.00
N LYS A 131 12.74 -3.78 16.92
CA LYS A 131 14.14 -3.47 16.58
C LYS A 131 14.77 -4.53 15.67
N SER A 132 14.30 -5.77 15.73
CA SER A 132 14.75 -6.83 14.82
C SER A 132 14.31 -6.60 13.37
N LEU A 133 13.40 -5.65 13.12
CA LEU A 133 12.96 -5.29 11.77
C LEU A 133 13.84 -4.19 11.13
N ASN A 134 14.78 -3.62 11.87
CA ASN A 134 15.64 -2.56 11.36
C ASN A 134 16.44 -3.04 10.13
N GLY A 135 16.34 -2.29 9.03
CA GLY A 135 17.02 -2.62 7.78
C GLY A 135 16.36 -3.72 6.96
N LEU A 136 15.25 -4.32 7.43
CA LEU A 136 14.49 -5.28 6.63
C LEU A 136 13.67 -4.57 5.55
N ARG A 137 13.45 -5.27 4.44
CA ARG A 137 12.40 -4.91 3.49
C ARG A 137 11.07 -5.35 4.08
N VAL A 138 10.10 -4.46 4.12
CA VAL A 138 8.73 -4.78 4.52
C VAL A 138 7.79 -4.67 3.34
N ARG A 139 6.90 -5.65 3.26
CA ARG A 139 5.76 -5.70 2.37
C ARG A 139 4.50 -5.36 3.15
N ASN A 140 3.83 -4.30 2.74
CA ASN A 140 2.57 -3.82 3.27
C ASN A 140 1.47 -4.14 2.26
N THR A 141 0.51 -4.96 2.65
CA THR A 141 -0.61 -5.36 1.80
C THR A 141 -1.92 -4.95 2.47
N LEU A 142 -2.73 -4.15 1.78
CA LEU A 142 -4.04 -3.74 2.25
C LEU A 142 -5.09 -4.71 1.70
N LEU A 143 -5.88 -5.32 2.59
CA LEU A 143 -6.85 -6.37 2.27
C LEU A 143 -8.22 -6.00 2.80
N ASN A 144 -9.23 -5.95 1.92
CA ASN A 144 -10.62 -5.86 2.37
C ASN A 144 -11.04 -7.16 3.09
N PRO A 145 -12.12 -7.14 3.89
CA PRO A 145 -12.63 -8.31 4.63
C PRO A 145 -12.96 -9.54 3.77
N ASP A 146 -13.30 -9.32 2.49
CA ASP A 146 -13.55 -10.38 1.51
C ASP A 146 -12.25 -11.03 0.97
N GLY A 147 -11.09 -10.56 1.41
CA GLY A 147 -9.77 -11.00 0.96
C GLY A 147 -9.27 -10.27 -0.29
N THR A 148 -10.02 -9.29 -0.83
CA THR A 148 -9.58 -8.52 -1.98
C THR A 148 -8.35 -7.68 -1.64
N GLU A 149 -7.26 -7.91 -2.38
CA GLU A 149 -6.03 -7.13 -2.27
C GLU A 149 -6.19 -5.77 -2.95
N LEU A 150 -6.15 -4.72 -2.15
CA LEU A 150 -6.39 -3.34 -2.58
C LEU A 150 -5.13 -2.67 -3.10
N ILE A 151 -4.00 -2.88 -2.42
CA ILE A 151 -2.67 -2.46 -2.84
C ILE A 151 -1.63 -3.29 -2.10
N CYS A 152 -0.46 -3.46 -2.72
CA CYS A 152 0.73 -3.94 -2.05
C CYS A 152 1.90 -2.98 -2.32
N LEU A 153 2.56 -2.53 -1.24
CA LEU A 153 3.77 -1.72 -1.29
C LEU A 153 4.92 -2.42 -0.58
N GLU A 154 6.11 -2.37 -1.15
CA GLU A 154 7.33 -2.95 -0.57
C GLU A 154 8.45 -1.92 -0.55
N GLY A 155 9.18 -1.85 0.57
CA GLY A 155 10.29 -0.92 0.73
C GLY A 155 11.12 -1.24 1.97
N PRO A 156 12.33 -0.68 2.07
CA PRO A 156 13.13 -0.78 3.28
C PRO A 156 12.54 0.08 4.40
N VAL A 157 12.61 -0.40 5.63
CA VAL A 157 12.38 0.42 6.83
C VAL A 157 13.60 0.45 7.70
N GLN A 158 13.79 1.59 8.36
CA GLN A 158 14.83 1.79 9.37
C GLN A 158 14.14 2.06 10.70
N ILE A 159 14.54 1.32 11.73
CA ILE A 159 13.96 1.38 13.07
C ILE A 159 15.08 1.56 14.09
N SER A 160 14.92 2.53 15.00
CA SER A 160 15.88 2.86 16.08
C SER A 160 15.27 2.66 17.47
#